data_AF-A0A1F6IKZ9-F1
#
_entry.id   AF-A0A1F6IKZ9-F1
#
_cell.length_a   1.000
_cell.length_b   1.000
_cell.length_c   1.000
_cell.angle_alpha   90.00
_cell.angle_beta   90.00
_cell.angle_gamma   90.00
#
_symmetry.space_group_name_H-M   'P 1'
#
loop_
_entity.id
_entity.type
_entity.pdbx_description
1 polymer ?
#
loop_
_entity_poly.entity_id
_entity_poly.type
_entity_poly.pdbx_seq_one_letter_code
_entity_poly.pdbx_strand_id
1 'polypeptide(L)'
;MKEIYQGTPFRQLLRPVPDDGNQHLYTLDGNPNYVVRQNRIIVSEGVPQLNKIDIAEALFEELERDYGIHVVPFDTVVGLGEDNLTSAFMIVDKVKGAELPKAQVSEQEAKEFFSNLLRYHIDKFEQGGFFLCDLNPDDFMYGNTEKDTTKKVYLVDLDQFYEFFDDLNPNQKNEYFSTNLEGLNDILNTLEKNSKSDLGGLREDYLAFLRRIRNLLHPADQETIDSILENNRKLTTEDMGVGLQEPRF
;
A
#
# COMPACT_ATOMS: atom_id res chain seq x y z
N MET A 1 -22.54 2.78 -14.13
CA MET A 1 -22.14 1.88 -15.24
C MET A 1 -21.07 2.62 -16.02
N LYS A 2 -19.81 2.16 -15.97
CA LYS A 2 -18.68 2.80 -16.67
C LYS A 2 -18.87 2.68 -18.18
N GLU A 3 -18.56 3.75 -18.91
CA GLU A 3 -18.54 3.73 -20.37
C GLU A 3 -17.40 2.81 -20.84
N ILE A 4 -17.73 1.85 -21.72
CA ILE A 4 -16.74 0.94 -22.32
C ILE A 4 -16.45 1.43 -23.73
N TYR A 5 -15.21 1.84 -23.95
CA TYR A 5 -14.75 2.32 -25.26
C TYR A 5 -14.62 1.15 -26.23
N GLN A 6 -15.11 1.33 -27.47
CA GLN A 6 -15.03 0.33 -28.56
C GLN A 6 -13.61 0.20 -29.18
N GLY A 7 -12.60 0.81 -28.56
CA GLY A 7 -11.21 0.88 -28.99
C GLY A 7 -10.30 1.30 -27.84
N THR A 8 -9.05 1.65 -28.13
CA THR A 8 -8.19 2.28 -27.11
C THR A 8 -8.83 3.60 -26.64
N PRO A 9 -8.92 3.86 -25.32
CA PRO A 9 -9.53 5.08 -24.80
C PRO A 9 -8.63 6.31 -24.99
N PHE A 10 -7.39 6.14 -25.45
CA PHE A 10 -6.41 7.20 -25.60
C PHE A 10 -6.30 7.70 -27.04
N ARG A 11 -6.25 9.02 -27.21
CA ARG A 11 -5.92 9.65 -28.49
C ARG A 11 -4.41 9.76 -28.70
N GLN A 12 -3.64 9.87 -27.61
CA GLN A 12 -2.18 9.84 -27.62
C GLN A 12 -1.66 8.40 -27.67
N LEU A 13 -0.42 8.23 -28.17
CA LEU A 13 0.28 6.96 -28.09
C LEU A 13 0.71 6.69 -26.65
N LEU A 14 0.46 5.46 -26.18
CA LEU A 14 1.04 4.94 -24.95
C LEU A 14 2.48 4.51 -25.23
N ARG A 15 3.42 4.94 -24.39
CA ARG A 15 4.83 4.54 -24.48
C ARG A 15 5.21 3.82 -23.19
N PRO A 16 5.78 2.60 -23.26
CA PRO A 16 6.23 1.90 -22.06
C PRO A 16 7.15 2.78 -21.22
N VAL A 17 6.99 2.75 -19.90
CA VAL A 17 7.93 3.40 -18.98
C VAL A 17 9.29 2.69 -19.10
N PRO A 18 10.37 3.38 -19.51
CA PRO A 18 11.69 2.77 -19.59
C PRO A 18 12.17 2.34 -18.21
N ASP A 19 12.81 1.17 -18.13
CA ASP A 19 13.55 0.64 -16.98
C ASP A 19 12.75 0.07 -15.79
N ASP A 20 11.42 -0.02 -15.85
CA ASP A 20 10.63 -0.46 -14.69
C ASP A 20 10.39 -1.98 -14.61
N GLY A 21 10.75 -2.75 -15.65
CA GLY A 21 10.47 -4.19 -15.75
C GLY A 21 8.97 -4.56 -15.80
N ASN A 22 8.09 -3.63 -15.43
CA ASN A 22 6.66 -3.76 -15.35
C ASN A 22 6.03 -3.50 -16.73
N GLN A 23 5.57 -4.57 -17.38
CA GLN A 23 5.03 -4.53 -18.75
C GLN A 23 3.67 -3.85 -18.87
N HIS A 24 3.15 -3.30 -17.78
CA HIS A 24 1.81 -2.75 -17.67
C HIS A 24 1.79 -1.25 -17.38
N LEU A 25 2.95 -0.57 -17.34
CA LEU A 25 3.06 0.87 -17.08
C LEU A 25 3.48 1.64 -18.34
N TYR A 26 2.73 2.72 -18.61
CA TYR A 26 2.88 3.53 -19.80
C TYR A 26 2.90 5.03 -19.45
N THR A 27 3.51 5.83 -20.32
CA THR A 27 3.39 7.28 -20.36
C THR A 27 2.56 7.70 -21.57
N LEU A 28 1.87 8.83 -21.46
CA LEU A 28 1.15 9.43 -22.59
C LEU A 28 2.09 10.33 -23.40
N ASP A 29 2.18 10.10 -24.72
CA ASP A 29 3.01 10.93 -25.58
C ASP A 29 2.60 12.42 -25.51
N GLY A 30 3.57 13.30 -25.31
CA GLY A 30 3.34 14.73 -25.10
C GLY A 30 2.76 15.12 -23.74
N ASN A 31 2.53 14.17 -22.82
CA ASN A 31 2.02 14.45 -21.48
C ASN A 31 2.74 13.64 -20.39
N PRO A 32 3.92 14.08 -19.93
CA PRO A 32 4.76 13.35 -18.97
C PRO A 32 4.25 13.42 -17.52
N ASN A 33 3.16 14.15 -17.28
CA ASN A 33 2.59 14.35 -15.95
C ASN A 33 1.66 13.22 -15.51
N TYR A 34 1.38 12.26 -16.39
CA TYR A 34 0.53 11.13 -16.09
C TYR A 34 1.27 9.82 -16.35
N VAL A 35 0.95 8.82 -15.55
CA VAL A 35 1.31 7.42 -15.77
C VAL A 35 0.01 6.65 -16.00
N VAL A 36 0.03 5.69 -16.91
CA VAL A 36 -1.11 4.83 -17.23
C VAL A 36 -0.75 3.40 -16.86
N ARG A 37 -1.50 2.79 -15.95
CA ARG A 37 -1.44 1.35 -15.66
C ARG A 37 -2.52 0.64 -16.45
N GLN A 38 -2.16 -0.40 -17.19
CA GLN A 38 -3.10 -1.25 -17.91
C GLN A 38 -3.26 -2.60 -17.20
N ASN A 39 -4.45 -2.83 -16.65
CA ASN A 39 -4.82 -4.12 -16.07
C ASN A 39 -5.80 -4.85 -17.00
N ARG A 40 -5.43 -6.06 -17.44
CA ARG A 40 -6.30 -6.89 -18.27
C ARG A 40 -7.54 -7.32 -17.49
N ILE A 41 -8.71 -7.17 -18.10
CA ILE A 41 -9.97 -7.65 -17.53
C ILE A 41 -10.17 -9.09 -18.03
N ILE A 42 -9.77 -10.08 -17.22
CA ILE A 42 -9.96 -11.49 -17.56
C ILE A 42 -11.41 -11.88 -17.26
N VAL A 43 -12.28 -11.92 -18.27
CA VAL A 43 -13.66 -12.39 -18.09
C VAL A 43 -13.64 -13.90 -17.82
N SER A 44 -13.61 -14.29 -16.55
CA SER A 44 -13.94 -15.64 -16.12
C SER A 44 -15.47 -15.81 -16.13
N GLU A 45 -15.95 -16.96 -16.61
CA GLU A 45 -17.39 -17.26 -16.59
C GLU A 45 -17.94 -17.14 -15.14
N GLY A 46 -18.86 -16.20 -14.90
CA GLY A 46 -19.64 -16.13 -13.67
C GLY A 46 -19.34 -15.00 -12.68
N VAL A 47 -18.25 -14.23 -12.83
CA VAL A 47 -17.99 -13.03 -11.99
C VAL A 47 -17.69 -11.82 -12.89
N PRO A 48 -18.55 -10.77 -12.90
CA PRO A 48 -18.23 -9.55 -13.63
C PRO A 48 -17.00 -8.87 -13.01
N GLN A 49 -15.86 -8.92 -13.70
CA GLN A 49 -14.62 -8.26 -13.29
C GLN A 49 -14.76 -6.74 -13.08
N LEU A 50 -15.78 -6.10 -13.65
CA LEU A 50 -16.11 -4.70 -13.37
C LEU A 50 -16.39 -4.46 -11.87
N ASN A 51 -16.98 -5.44 -11.17
CA ASN A 51 -17.16 -5.34 -9.72
C ASN A 51 -15.83 -5.30 -8.98
N LYS A 52 -14.75 -5.89 -9.53
CA LYS A 52 -13.44 -5.87 -8.87
C LYS A 52 -12.78 -4.49 -8.93
N ILE A 53 -12.88 -3.84 -10.09
CA ILE A 53 -12.41 -2.46 -10.27
C ILE A 53 -13.16 -1.56 -9.31
N ASP A 54 -14.49 -1.70 -9.24
CA ASP A 54 -15.32 -0.84 -8.38
C ASP A 54 -15.03 -1.09 -6.88
N ILE A 55 -14.68 -2.32 -6.47
CA ILE A 55 -14.23 -2.61 -5.10
C ILE A 55 -12.87 -1.96 -4.81
N ALA A 56 -11.88 -2.13 -5.70
CA ALA A 56 -10.56 -1.52 -5.52
C ALA A 56 -10.64 0.01 -5.44
N GLU A 57 -11.43 0.64 -6.31
CA GLU A 57 -11.67 2.09 -6.25
C GLU A 57 -12.33 2.51 -4.95
N ALA A 58 -13.33 1.75 -4.47
CA ALA A 58 -13.95 2.03 -3.19
C ALA A 58 -12.97 1.93 -2.02
N LEU A 59 -11.99 1.00 -2.07
CA LEU A 59 -10.93 0.89 -1.07
C LEU A 59 -9.97 2.08 -1.12
N PHE A 60 -9.58 2.54 -2.33
CA PHE A 60 -8.76 3.74 -2.47
C PHE A 60 -9.46 4.99 -1.94
N GLU A 61 -10.75 5.15 -2.24
CA GLU A 61 -11.58 6.23 -1.71
C GLU A 61 -11.73 6.14 -0.18
N GLU A 62 -11.87 4.92 0.36
CA GLU A 62 -11.93 4.67 1.81
C GLU A 62 -10.61 5.11 2.50
N LEU A 63 -9.45 4.76 1.95
CA LEU A 63 -8.15 5.15 2.48
C LEU A 63 -8.02 6.68 2.60
N GLU A 64 -8.39 7.41 1.56
CA GLU A 64 -8.35 8.88 1.57
C GLU A 64 -9.36 9.46 2.57
N ARG A 65 -10.63 9.05 2.45
CA ARG A 65 -11.76 9.68 3.13
C ARG A 65 -11.79 9.36 4.63
N ASP A 66 -11.59 8.10 4.98
CA ASP A 66 -11.85 7.59 6.33
C ASP A 66 -10.55 7.48 7.12
N TYR A 67 -9.44 7.21 6.44
CA TYR A 67 -8.14 7.00 7.07
C TYR A 67 -7.15 8.15 6.90
N GLY A 68 -7.34 9.07 5.95
CA GLY A 68 -6.40 10.15 5.68
C GLY A 68 -5.09 9.67 5.05
N ILE A 69 -5.12 8.50 4.42
CA ILE A 69 -3.99 7.94 3.66
C ILE A 69 -4.13 8.45 2.23
N HIS A 70 -3.17 9.24 1.76
CA HIS A 70 -3.28 9.84 0.44
C HIS A 70 -3.09 8.80 -0.65
N VAL A 71 -4.02 8.80 -1.60
CA VAL A 71 -3.94 8.00 -2.81
C VAL A 71 -3.65 8.96 -3.95
N VAL A 72 -2.74 8.58 -4.84
CA VAL A 72 -2.45 9.42 -6.01
C VAL A 72 -3.74 9.67 -6.80
N PRO A 73 -4.06 10.91 -7.19
CA PRO A 73 -5.26 11.18 -7.97
C PRO A 73 -5.27 10.32 -9.23
N PHE A 74 -6.40 9.64 -9.47
CA PHE A 74 -6.53 8.70 -10.56
C PHE A 74 -7.89 8.80 -11.25
N ASP A 75 -7.91 8.44 -12.53
CA ASP A 75 -9.12 8.17 -13.30
C ASP A 75 -9.05 6.75 -13.87
N THR A 76 -10.18 6.05 -13.90
CA THR A 76 -10.25 4.73 -14.54
C THR A 76 -11.13 4.75 -15.78
N VAL A 77 -10.59 4.25 -16.89
CA VAL A 77 -11.34 4.06 -18.14
C VAL A 77 -11.24 2.61 -18.61
N VAL A 78 -12.30 2.10 -19.23
CA VAL A 78 -12.33 0.72 -19.74
C VAL A 78 -12.40 0.73 -21.26
N GLY A 79 -11.50 0.00 -21.91
CA GLY A 79 -11.45 -0.06 -23.38
C GLY A 79 -10.66 -1.28 -23.86
N LEU A 80 -10.24 -1.27 -25.12
CA LEU A 80 -9.39 -2.33 -25.68
C LEU A 80 -7.91 -2.00 -25.47
N GLY A 81 -7.17 -2.99 -24.95
CA GLY A 81 -5.70 -3.00 -24.85
C GLY A 81 -5.02 -3.17 -26.20
N GLU A 82 -3.68 -3.05 -26.22
CA GLU A 82 -2.87 -3.28 -27.44
C GLU A 82 -3.05 -4.69 -28.04
N ASP A 83 -3.45 -5.65 -27.22
CA ASP A 83 -3.75 -7.03 -27.60
C ASP A 83 -5.21 -7.25 -28.06
N ASN A 84 -5.99 -6.18 -28.20
CA ASN A 84 -7.43 -6.18 -28.47
C ASN A 84 -8.28 -6.90 -27.39
N LEU A 85 -7.75 -7.03 -26.17
CA LEU A 85 -8.51 -7.54 -25.02
C LEU A 85 -9.02 -6.38 -24.17
N THR A 86 -10.21 -6.55 -23.60
CA THR A 86 -10.77 -5.56 -22.67
C THR A 86 -9.83 -5.36 -21.49
N SER A 87 -9.47 -4.11 -21.24
CA SER A 87 -8.55 -3.70 -20.18
C SER A 87 -9.11 -2.50 -19.43
N ALA A 88 -8.82 -2.43 -18.14
CA ALA A 88 -8.96 -1.24 -17.34
C ALA A 88 -7.66 -0.45 -17.43
N PHE A 89 -7.75 0.84 -17.72
CA PHE A 89 -6.64 1.75 -17.72
C PHE A 89 -6.82 2.72 -16.57
N MET A 90 -5.91 2.67 -15.61
CA MET A 90 -5.84 3.64 -14.52
C MET A 90 -4.83 4.71 -14.88
N ILE A 91 -5.29 5.95 -14.93
CA ILE A 91 -4.52 7.12 -15.32
C ILE A 91 -4.23 7.87 -14.03
N VAL A 92 -2.97 7.88 -13.61
CA VAL A 92 -2.56 8.45 -12.32
C VAL A 92 -1.74 9.71 -12.52
N ASP A 93 -1.96 10.72 -11.67
CA ASP A 93 -1.12 11.92 -11.62
C ASP A 93 0.30 11.52 -11.18
N LYS A 94 1.35 12.05 -11.83
CA LYS A 94 2.72 11.76 -11.41
C LYS A 94 3.07 12.49 -10.12
N VAL A 95 3.52 11.75 -9.10
CA VAL A 95 4.07 12.34 -7.88
C VAL A 95 5.49 12.84 -8.14
N LYS A 96 5.71 14.15 -7.96
CA LYS A 96 7.02 14.81 -7.99
C LYS A 96 7.70 14.57 -6.65
N GLY A 97 8.42 13.47 -6.54
CA GLY A 97 9.00 13.00 -5.28
C GLY A 97 9.97 11.85 -5.44
N ALA A 98 10.17 11.12 -4.35
CA ALA A 98 10.93 9.88 -4.33
C ALA A 98 10.07 8.76 -3.73
N GLU A 99 10.33 7.52 -4.13
CA GLU A 99 9.81 6.32 -3.46
C GLU A 99 10.11 6.38 -1.95
N LEU A 100 9.21 5.85 -1.12
CA LEU A 100 9.33 5.92 0.32
C LEU A 100 10.70 5.40 0.81
N PRO A 101 11.26 4.26 0.35
CA PRO A 101 12.57 3.78 0.81
C PRO A 101 13.74 4.74 0.61
N LYS A 102 13.60 5.68 -0.33
CA LYS A 102 14.62 6.66 -0.73
C LYS A 102 14.28 8.08 -0.29
N ALA A 103 13.07 8.30 0.24
CA ALA A 103 12.56 9.62 0.57
C ALA A 103 13.04 10.10 1.94
N GLN A 104 13.26 11.41 2.08
CA GLN A 104 13.41 12.04 3.39
C GLN A 104 12.05 12.57 3.85
N VAL A 105 11.35 11.78 4.67
CA VAL A 105 10.04 12.10 5.22
C VAL A 105 10.22 12.85 6.54
N SER A 106 9.37 13.85 6.81
CA SER A 106 9.39 14.54 8.11
C SER A 106 8.86 13.61 9.21
N GLU A 107 9.33 13.78 10.45
CA GLU A 107 8.84 12.97 11.58
C GLU A 107 7.31 13.11 11.76
N GLN A 108 6.77 14.31 11.61
CA GLN A 108 5.33 14.56 11.73
C GLN A 108 4.55 13.78 10.67
N GLU A 109 4.95 13.88 9.40
CA GLU A 109 4.31 13.15 8.30
C GLU A 109 4.42 11.64 8.49
N ALA A 110 5.60 11.15 8.90
CA ALA A 110 5.83 9.73 9.14
C ALA A 110 4.91 9.18 10.24
N LYS A 111 4.74 9.95 11.33
CA LYS A 111 3.84 9.61 12.44
C LYS A 111 2.39 9.58 11.99
N GLU A 112 1.96 10.62 11.29
CA GLU A 112 0.57 10.74 10.81
C GLU A 112 0.23 9.62 9.82
N PHE A 113 1.07 9.42 8.80
CA PHE A 113 0.88 8.36 7.81
C PHE A 113 0.84 6.97 8.44
N PHE A 114 1.81 6.62 9.29
CA PHE A 114 1.83 5.28 9.88
C PHE A 114 0.70 5.06 10.88
N SER A 115 0.36 6.07 11.68
CA SER A 115 -0.79 5.98 12.60
C SER A 115 -2.10 5.72 11.85
N ASN A 116 -2.30 6.40 10.73
CA ASN A 116 -3.45 6.21 9.87
C ASN A 116 -3.48 4.81 9.23
N LEU A 117 -2.33 4.31 8.76
CA LEU A 117 -2.20 2.98 8.17
C LEU A 117 -2.41 1.85 9.21
N LEU A 118 -1.90 2.03 10.42
CA LEU A 118 -2.12 1.10 11.53
C LEU A 118 -3.60 1.07 11.91
N ARG A 119 -4.25 2.24 12.01
CA ARG A 119 -5.69 2.34 12.29
C ARG A 119 -6.53 1.61 11.24
N TYR A 120 -6.20 1.76 9.96
CA TYR A 120 -6.85 1.02 8.88
C TYR A 120 -6.79 -0.50 9.10
N HIS A 121 -5.62 -1.06 9.43
CA HIS A 121 -5.48 -2.50 9.66
C HIS A 121 -6.18 -2.98 10.94
N ILE A 122 -6.19 -2.15 12.00
CA ILE A 122 -6.94 -2.42 13.23
C ILE A 122 -8.43 -2.54 12.91
N ASP A 123 -8.97 -1.57 12.17
CA ASP A 123 -10.40 -1.55 11.84
C ASP A 123 -10.79 -2.73 10.94
N LYS A 124 -9.98 -3.07 9.93
CA LYS A 124 -10.24 -4.24 9.06
C LYS A 124 -10.20 -5.55 9.84
N PHE A 125 -9.33 -5.66 10.85
CA PHE A 125 -9.32 -6.82 11.73
C PHE A 125 -10.57 -6.89 12.62
N GLU A 126 -10.99 -5.76 13.19
CA GLU A 126 -12.08 -5.71 14.18
C GLU A 126 -13.48 -5.76 13.55
N GLN A 127 -13.63 -5.22 12.34
CA GLN A 127 -14.92 -5.02 11.68
C GLN A 127 -15.08 -5.87 10.41
N GLY A 128 -14.00 -6.51 9.95
CA GLY A 128 -13.99 -7.28 8.73
C GLY A 128 -14.07 -6.41 7.47
N GLY A 129 -14.28 -7.04 6.33
CA GLY A 129 -14.46 -6.38 5.05
C GLY A 129 -13.28 -6.53 4.10
N PHE A 130 -13.39 -5.87 2.95
CA PHE A 130 -12.32 -5.87 1.96
C PHE A 130 -11.13 -5.04 2.44
N PHE A 131 -9.92 -5.49 2.13
CA PHE A 131 -8.69 -4.77 2.38
C PHE A 131 -7.71 -4.93 1.21
N LEU A 132 -6.96 -3.88 0.88
CA LEU A 132 -5.83 -3.95 -0.07
C LEU A 132 -4.76 -4.91 0.43
N CYS A 133 -4.19 -5.71 -0.46
CA CYS A 133 -3.13 -6.66 -0.16
C CYS A 133 -1.76 -6.14 -0.61
N ASP A 134 -0.71 -6.81 -0.16
CA ASP A 134 0.67 -6.63 -0.60
C ASP A 134 1.20 -5.19 -0.46
N LEU A 135 0.84 -4.53 0.65
CA LEU A 135 1.29 -3.16 0.93
C LEU A 135 2.73 -3.14 1.42
N ASN A 136 3.64 -2.65 0.59
CA ASN A 136 5.07 -2.56 0.82
C ASN A 136 5.58 -1.11 0.74
N PRO A 137 6.77 -0.80 1.27
CA PRO A 137 7.31 0.56 1.22
C PRO A 137 7.43 1.15 -0.19
N ASP A 138 7.74 0.34 -1.19
CA ASP A 138 7.91 0.75 -2.60
C ASP A 138 6.60 1.11 -3.31
N ASP A 139 5.44 0.73 -2.75
CA ASP A 139 4.13 1.15 -3.26
C ASP A 139 3.81 2.62 -2.96
N PHE A 140 4.66 3.28 -2.16
CA PHE A 140 4.45 4.65 -1.71
C PHE A 140 5.51 5.62 -2.25
N MET A 141 5.10 6.85 -2.55
CA MET A 141 5.98 7.97 -2.87
C MET A 141 5.75 9.14 -1.93
N TYR A 142 6.83 9.81 -1.53
CA TYR A 142 6.76 11.07 -0.79
C TYR A 142 7.09 12.25 -1.70
N GLY A 143 6.13 13.14 -1.89
CA GLY A 143 6.26 14.27 -2.83
C GLY A 143 4.98 15.07 -2.97
N ASN A 144 4.81 15.73 -4.12
CA ASN A 144 3.62 16.50 -4.46
C ASN A 144 3.06 16.04 -5.80
N THR A 145 1.74 16.09 -5.95
CA THR A 145 1.10 16.09 -7.28
C THR A 145 1.15 17.50 -7.87
N GLU A 146 0.63 17.71 -9.08
CA GLU A 146 0.46 19.08 -9.60
C GLU A 146 -0.62 19.88 -8.85
N LYS A 147 -1.55 19.19 -8.19
CA LYS A 147 -2.68 19.78 -7.47
C LYS A 147 -2.33 20.11 -6.02
N ASP A 148 -1.33 19.43 -5.45
CA ASP A 148 -0.93 19.58 -4.05
C ASP A 148 0.31 20.46 -3.86
N THR A 149 0.19 21.45 -2.98
CA THR A 149 1.31 22.35 -2.65
C THR A 149 2.18 21.84 -1.50
N THR A 150 1.69 20.88 -0.72
CA THR A 150 2.40 20.27 0.41
C THR A 150 2.84 18.85 0.09
N LYS A 151 4.02 18.46 0.57
CA LYS A 151 4.52 17.09 0.43
C LYS A 151 3.73 16.16 1.31
N LYS A 152 3.34 15.01 0.77
CA LYS A 152 2.64 13.95 1.49
C LYS A 152 3.12 12.58 1.02
N VAL A 153 2.86 11.54 1.80
CA VAL A 153 3.04 10.14 1.37
C VAL A 153 1.82 9.69 0.59
N TYR A 154 1.99 9.37 -0.69
CA TYR A 154 0.95 8.87 -1.59
C TYR A 154 1.14 7.39 -1.86
N LEU A 155 0.06 6.60 -1.78
CA LEU A 155 -0.03 5.29 -2.42
C LEU A 155 -0.04 5.51 -3.95
N VAL A 156 0.92 4.90 -4.65
CA VAL A 156 1.08 5.04 -6.11
C VAL A 156 0.97 3.72 -6.88
N ASP A 157 1.26 2.58 -6.23
CA ASP A 157 0.98 1.27 -6.82
C ASP A 157 -0.51 0.95 -6.64
N LEU A 158 -1.32 1.44 -7.58
CA LEU A 158 -2.75 1.20 -7.59
C LEU A 158 -3.08 -0.10 -8.33
N ASP A 159 -2.71 -1.22 -7.72
CA ASP A 159 -3.14 -2.53 -8.18
C ASP A 159 -4.57 -2.86 -7.71
N GLN A 160 -5.22 -3.82 -8.36
CA GLN A 160 -6.57 -4.25 -7.96
C GLN A 160 -6.50 -5.50 -7.09
N PHE A 161 -5.48 -5.59 -6.24
CA PHE A 161 -5.25 -6.74 -5.39
C PHE A 161 -5.76 -6.48 -3.98
N TYR A 162 -6.86 -7.17 -3.66
CA TYR A 162 -7.54 -7.05 -2.39
C TYR A 162 -8.13 -8.40 -2.01
N GLU A 163 -8.34 -8.59 -0.73
CA GLU A 163 -8.97 -9.78 -0.15
C GLU A 163 -10.03 -9.38 0.86
N PHE A 164 -10.78 -10.36 1.36
CA PHE A 164 -11.81 -10.16 2.36
C PHE A 164 -11.38 -10.73 3.72
N PHE A 165 -11.48 -9.93 4.77
CA PHE A 165 -11.30 -10.39 6.15
C PHE A 165 -12.67 -10.66 6.77
N ASP A 166 -12.88 -11.90 7.23
CA ASP A 166 -14.11 -12.31 7.93
C ASP A 166 -13.89 -12.19 9.44
N ASP A 167 -14.42 -11.12 10.03
CA ASP A 167 -14.35 -10.83 11.47
C ASP A 167 -15.13 -11.83 12.32
N LEU A 168 -16.12 -12.51 11.74
CA LEU A 168 -16.90 -13.54 12.42
C LEU A 168 -16.16 -14.88 12.46
N ASN A 169 -15.10 -15.03 11.64
CA ASN A 169 -14.29 -16.24 11.57
C ASN A 169 -12.78 -15.92 11.48
N PRO A 170 -12.20 -15.27 12.50
CA PRO A 170 -10.79 -14.83 12.47
C PRO A 170 -9.78 -15.99 12.48
N ASN A 171 -10.24 -17.21 12.79
CA ASN A 171 -9.46 -18.45 12.68
C ASN A 171 -9.41 -19.01 11.26
N GLN A 172 -10.13 -18.41 10.30
CA GLN A 172 -9.91 -18.69 8.89
C GLN A 172 -8.53 -18.17 8.50
N LYS A 173 -7.73 -19.02 7.85
CA LYS A 173 -6.42 -18.61 7.34
C LYS A 173 -6.61 -17.39 6.43
N ASN A 174 -5.92 -16.30 6.76
CA ASN A 174 -5.90 -15.08 5.97
C ASN A 174 -4.45 -14.64 5.76
N GLU A 175 -3.77 -15.38 4.88
CA GLU A 175 -2.35 -15.21 4.59
C GLU A 175 -2.03 -13.78 4.19
N TYR A 176 -2.83 -13.18 3.31
CA TYR A 176 -2.64 -11.82 2.85
C TYR A 176 -2.79 -10.77 3.94
N PHE A 177 -3.71 -10.96 4.89
CA PHE A 177 -3.78 -10.06 6.05
C PHE A 177 -2.50 -10.16 6.89
N SER A 178 -1.99 -11.36 7.12
CA SER A 178 -0.74 -11.55 7.87
C SER A 178 0.50 -11.01 7.14
N THR A 179 0.59 -11.19 5.82
CA THR A 179 1.66 -10.62 4.97
C THR A 179 1.60 -9.10 4.95
N ASN A 180 0.41 -8.49 4.92
CA ASN A 180 0.28 -7.05 5.08
C ASN A 180 0.85 -6.55 6.41
N LEU A 181 0.73 -7.32 7.49
CA LEU A 181 1.33 -6.94 8.76
C LEU A 181 2.85 -6.95 8.68
N GLU A 182 3.46 -7.87 7.93
CA GLU A 182 4.91 -7.81 7.62
C GLU A 182 5.25 -6.55 6.82
N GLY A 183 4.47 -6.24 5.79
CA GLY A 183 4.61 -5.00 5.01
C GLY A 183 4.52 -3.74 5.87
N LEU A 184 3.58 -3.70 6.83
CA LEU A 184 3.47 -2.62 7.83
C LEU A 184 4.72 -2.49 8.69
N ASN A 185 5.32 -3.61 9.10
CA ASN A 185 6.57 -3.59 9.85
C ASN A 185 7.69 -2.96 9.03
N ASP A 186 7.78 -3.29 7.74
CA ASP A 186 8.79 -2.76 6.82
C ASP A 186 8.58 -1.29 6.47
N ILE A 187 7.33 -0.87 6.33
CA ILE A 187 6.95 0.54 6.19
C ILE A 187 7.38 1.32 7.43
N LEU A 188 7.09 0.83 8.63
CA LEU A 188 7.50 1.51 9.86
C LEU A 188 9.03 1.59 10.00
N ASN A 189 9.75 0.49 9.73
CA ASN A 189 11.23 0.49 9.71
C ASN A 189 11.77 1.53 8.71
N THR A 190 11.17 1.60 7.53
CA THR A 190 11.53 2.57 6.49
C THR A 190 11.31 4.00 6.96
N LEU A 191 10.17 4.28 7.60
CA LEU A 191 9.83 5.61 8.10
C LEU A 191 10.75 6.04 9.27
N GLU A 192 11.05 5.15 10.21
CA GLU A 192 11.98 5.41 11.33
C GLU A 192 13.38 5.75 10.78
N LYS A 193 13.87 4.96 9.81
CA LYS A 193 15.14 5.22 9.12
C LYS A 193 15.16 6.56 8.40
N ASN A 194 14.10 6.88 7.65
CA ASN A 194 14.05 8.06 6.79
C ASN A 194 13.84 9.37 7.57
N SER A 195 13.04 9.31 8.62
CA SER A 195 12.82 10.43 9.55
C SER A 195 13.96 10.63 10.54
N LYS A 196 14.82 9.62 10.71
CA LYS A 196 15.90 9.55 11.72
C LYS A 196 15.36 9.74 13.13
N SER A 197 14.17 9.21 13.39
CA SER A 197 13.45 9.37 14.65
C SER A 197 12.77 8.07 15.01
N ASP A 198 12.73 7.76 16.30
CA ASP A 198 11.80 6.78 16.86
C ASP A 198 10.43 7.46 16.83
N LEU A 199 9.49 6.92 16.07
CA LEU A 199 8.20 7.55 15.75
C LEU A 199 7.22 7.57 16.93
N GLY A 200 7.72 7.73 18.16
CA GLY A 200 6.95 8.18 19.31
C GLY A 200 5.96 7.15 19.82
N GLY A 201 6.40 5.91 20.05
CA GLY A 201 5.57 4.83 20.59
C GLY A 201 4.74 4.07 19.55
N LEU A 202 4.71 4.52 18.30
CA LEU A 202 3.99 3.84 17.22
C LEU A 202 4.45 2.39 17.01
N ARG A 203 5.74 2.11 17.21
CA ARG A 203 6.23 0.73 17.23
C ARG A 203 5.60 -0.09 18.35
N GLU A 204 5.49 0.46 19.55
CA GLU A 204 4.84 -0.25 20.65
C GLU A 204 3.34 -0.41 20.42
N ASP A 205 2.66 0.56 19.81
CA ASP A 205 1.25 0.43 19.42
C ASP A 205 1.05 -0.69 18.39
N TYR A 206 1.91 -0.75 17.37
CA TYR A 206 1.91 -1.83 16.39
C TYR A 206 2.18 -3.19 17.04
N LEU A 207 3.23 -3.31 17.87
CA LEU A 207 3.54 -4.56 18.57
C LEU A 207 2.45 -4.97 19.56
N ALA A 208 1.78 -4.01 20.22
CA ALA A 208 0.64 -4.26 21.09
C ALA A 208 -0.55 -4.81 20.29
N PHE A 209 -0.82 -4.25 19.11
CA PHE A 209 -1.83 -4.77 18.19
C PHE A 209 -1.51 -6.22 17.79
N LEU A 210 -0.29 -6.51 17.34
CA LEU A 210 0.14 -7.87 16.99
C LEU A 210 -0.07 -8.88 18.14
N ARG A 211 0.39 -8.52 19.35
CA ARG A 211 0.22 -9.37 20.55
C ARG A 211 -1.25 -9.63 20.87
N ARG A 212 -2.11 -8.63 20.66
CA ARG A 212 -3.57 -8.73 20.89
C ARG A 212 -4.23 -9.71 19.93
N ILE A 213 -3.88 -9.64 18.65
CA ILE A 213 -4.54 -10.44 17.60
C ILE A 213 -3.96 -11.84 17.45
N ARG A 214 -2.72 -12.07 17.89
CA ARG A 214 -2.00 -13.35 17.71
C ARG A 214 -2.85 -14.58 18.01
N ASN A 215 -3.50 -14.64 19.16
CA ASN A 215 -4.25 -15.85 19.56
C ASN A 215 -5.65 -15.96 18.94
N LEU A 216 -6.04 -14.95 18.14
CA LEU A 216 -7.32 -14.92 17.42
C LEU A 216 -7.17 -15.37 15.96
N LEU A 217 -5.93 -15.46 15.46
CA LEU A 217 -5.62 -15.84 14.09
C LEU A 217 -5.46 -17.34 13.93
N HIS A 218 -5.60 -17.83 12.70
CA HIS A 218 -5.26 -19.20 12.32
C HIS A 218 -3.80 -19.53 12.68
N PRO A 219 -3.46 -20.76 13.15
CA PRO A 219 -2.10 -21.11 13.58
C PRO A 219 -0.98 -20.78 12.58
N ALA A 220 -1.21 -20.97 11.28
CA ALA A 220 -0.23 -20.62 10.24
C ALA A 220 0.07 -19.11 10.20
N ASP A 221 -0.94 -18.26 10.44
CA ASP A 221 -0.77 -16.81 10.45
C ASP A 221 -0.14 -16.36 11.77
N GLN A 222 -0.27 -17.13 12.87
CA GLN A 222 0.42 -16.86 14.13
C GLN A 222 1.94 -16.96 13.99
N GLU A 223 2.45 -17.88 13.15
CA GLU A 223 3.88 -18.03 12.89
C GLU A 223 4.48 -16.75 12.28
N THR A 224 3.75 -16.12 11.36
CA THR A 224 4.09 -14.82 10.79
C THR A 224 4.18 -13.75 11.88
N ILE A 225 3.15 -13.65 12.73
CA ILE A 225 3.15 -12.68 13.85
C ILE A 225 4.31 -12.92 14.82
N ASP A 226 4.61 -14.17 15.15
CA ASP A 226 5.71 -14.54 16.03
C ASP A 226 7.05 -14.13 15.45
N SER A 227 7.25 -14.34 14.15
CA SER A 227 8.46 -13.90 13.43
C SER A 227 8.66 -12.38 13.54
N ILE A 228 7.60 -11.60 13.29
CA ILE A 228 7.65 -10.14 13.41
C ILE A 228 8.00 -9.71 14.85
N LEU A 229 7.33 -10.29 15.85
CA LEU A 229 7.56 -9.98 17.26
C LEU A 229 8.98 -10.36 17.71
N GLU A 230 9.52 -11.50 17.26
CA GLU A 230 10.87 -11.94 17.58
C GLU A 230 11.95 -11.03 16.96
N ASN A 231 11.79 -10.65 15.69
CA ASN A 231 12.71 -9.77 15.00
C ASN A 231 12.78 -8.39 15.66
N ASN A 232 11.63 -7.86 16.09
CA ASN A 232 11.57 -6.60 16.84
C ASN A 232 12.18 -6.69 18.24
N ARG A 233 12.08 -7.84 18.91
CA ARG A 233 12.76 -8.06 20.19
C ARG A 233 14.28 -8.03 20.03
N LYS A 234 14.82 -8.64 18.96
CA LYS A 234 16.27 -8.65 18.69
C LYS A 234 16.83 -7.25 18.49
N LEU A 235 16.13 -6.39 17.75
CA LEU A 235 16.48 -4.98 17.56
C LEU A 235 16.64 -4.24 18.90
N THR A 236 15.69 -4.41 19.83
CA THR A 236 15.78 -3.77 21.16
C THR A 236 16.98 -4.24 21.99
N THR A 237 17.43 -5.49 21.81
CA THR A 237 18.56 -6.03 22.56
C THR A 237 19.93 -5.72 21.95
N GLU A 238 20.04 -5.62 20.62
CA GLU A 238 21.30 -5.30 19.94
C GLU A 238 21.62 -3.80 19.99
N ASP A 239 20.61 -2.92 19.91
CA ASP A 239 20.79 -1.46 20.03
C ASP A 239 21.10 -1.01 21.47
N MET A 240 20.76 -1.81 22.49
CA MET A 240 21.21 -1.59 23.87
C MET A 240 22.65 -2.09 24.15
N GLY A 241 23.29 -2.76 23.19
CA GLY A 241 24.65 -3.29 23.31
C GLY A 241 25.77 -2.25 23.20
N VAL A 242 25.47 -0.98 22.89
CA VAL A 242 26.44 0.11 22.74
C VAL A 242 26.18 1.20 23.78
N GLY A 243 26.36 0.90 25.07
CA GLY A 243 26.05 1.92 26.09
C GLY A 243 26.48 1.70 27.54
N LEU A 244 27.21 0.62 27.87
CA LEU A 244 27.77 0.46 29.21
C LEU A 244 29.29 0.28 29.12
N GLN A 245 30.01 1.40 28.99
CA GLN A 245 31.36 1.43 29.54
C GLN A 245 31.23 1.33 31.06
N GLU A 246 31.65 0.19 31.60
CA GLU A 246 31.82 0.03 33.04
C GLU A 246 32.70 1.15 33.61
N PRO A 247 32.37 1.71 34.78
CA PRO A 247 33.24 2.67 35.42
C PRO A 247 34.54 1.95 35.80
N ARG A 248 35.64 2.35 35.17
CA ARG A 248 36.97 1.94 35.61
C ARG A 248 37.22 2.56 36.98
N PHE A 249 37.31 1.71 38.00
CA PHE A 249 37.90 2.05 39.29
C PHE A 249 39.42 2.24 39.14
#